data_AF-A0A352WP92-F1
#
_entry.id   AF-A0A352WP92-F1
#
_cell.length_a   1.000
_cell.length_b   1.000
_cell.length_c   1.000
_cell.angle_alpha   90.00
_cell.angle_beta   90.00
_cell.angle_gamma   90.00
#
_symmetry.space_group_name_H-M   'P 1'
#
loop_
_entity.id
_entity.type
_entity.pdbx_description
1 polymer ?
#
loop_
_entity_poly.entity_id
_entity_poly.type
_entity_poly.pdbx_seq_one_letter_code
_entity_poly.pdbx_strand_id
1 'polypeptide(L)' 'MRTRTTKPRKVNVVTLGCAKNIYDSEVLMGQLRANEFEVEHESKADDAGIVIVNTCGF' A
#
# COMPACT_ATOMS: atom_id res chain seq x y z
N MET A 1 -3.02 -21.00 21.98
CA MET A 1 -1.87 -20.25 21.42
C MET A 1 -2.16 -19.95 19.95
N ARG A 2 -2.15 -18.67 19.56
CA ARG A 2 -1.95 -18.28 18.15
C ARG A 2 -0.58 -17.63 18.08
N THR A 3 0.38 -18.28 17.43
CA THR A 3 1.68 -17.69 17.10
C THR A 3 1.42 -16.57 16.10
N ARG A 4 1.47 -15.33 16.59
CA ARG A 4 1.29 -14.13 15.77
C ARG A 4 2.58 -13.99 14.94
N THR A 5 2.61 -14.59 13.75
CA THR A 5 3.69 -14.33 12.78
C THR A 5 3.56 -12.87 12.34
N THR A 6 4.39 -12.00 12.90
CA THR A 6 4.55 -10.61 12.44
C THR A 6 5.28 -10.67 11.09
N LYS A 7 4.57 -11.03 10.02
CA LYS A 7 5.06 -10.76 8.67
C LYS A 7 5.38 -9.26 8.58
N PRO A 8 6.42 -8.86 7.83
CA PRO A 8 6.74 -7.45 7.65
C PRO A 8 5.48 -6.71 7.20
N ARG A 9 5.13 -5.64 7.90
CA ARG A 9 3.97 -4.79 7.61
C ARG A 9 4.25 -3.87 6.42
N LYS A 10 5.00 -4.38 5.43
CA LYS A 10 5.38 -3.66 4.22
C LYS A 10 4.26 -3.79 3.19
N VAL A 11 3.75 -2.64 2.77
CA VAL A 11 2.65 -2.48 1.82
C VAL A 11 3.19 -1.74 0.60
N ASN A 12 2.99 -2.29 -0.58
CA ASN A 12 3.24 -1.60 -1.85
C ASN A 12 1.91 -1.08 -2.40
N VAL A 13 1.80 0.22 -2.67
CA VAL A 13 0.63 0.83 -3.31
C VAL A 13 0.95 1.10 -4.77
N VAL A 14 0.18 0.51 -5.68
CA VAL A 14 0.25 0.70 -7.12
C VAL A 14 -0.95 1.53 -7.56
N THR A 15 -0.71 2.69 -8.14
CA THR A 15 -1.78 3.59 -8.58
C THR A 15 -1.89 3.55 -10.09
N LEU A 16 -3.08 3.25 -10.59
CA LEU A 16 -3.39 3.25 -12.01
C LEU A 16 -4.53 4.24 -12.28
N GLY A 17 -4.55 4.80 -13.48
CA GLY A 17 -5.62 5.69 -13.93
C GLY A 17 -5.23 7.17 -13.89
N CYS A 18 -6.06 7.99 -13.24
CA CYS A 18 -5.98 9.44 -13.33
C CYS A 18 -5.41 10.10 -12.06
N ALA A 19 -5.22 11.42 -12.12
CA ALA A 19 -4.69 12.20 -10.99
C ALA A 19 -5.53 12.10 -9.71
N LYS A 20 -6.83 11.81 -9.80
CA LYS A 20 -7.68 11.59 -8.62
C LYS A 20 -7.25 10.33 -7.86
N ASN A 21 -6.90 9.27 -8.57
CA ASN A 21 -6.38 8.05 -7.95
C ASN A 21 -5.02 8.27 -7.28
N ILE A 22 -4.18 9.18 -7.80
CA ILE A 22 -2.92 9.56 -7.15
C ILE A 22 -3.20 10.24 -5.82
N TYR A 23 -4.07 11.25 -5.82
CA TYR A 23 -4.46 11.95 -4.59
C TYR A 23 -5.07 11.00 -3.55
N ASP A 24 -5.98 10.11 -3.97
CA ASP A 24 -6.55 9.12 -3.06
C ASP A 24 -5.49 8.15 -2.52
N SER A 25 -4.50 7.80 -3.34
CA SER A 25 -3.38 6.96 -2.91
C SER A 25 -2.47 7.68 -1.91
N GLU A 26 -2.23 8.98 -2.06
CA GLU A 26 -1.49 9.78 -1.07
C GLU A 26 -2.19 9.79 0.30
N VAL A 27 -3.51 10.01 0.31
CA VAL A 27 -4.32 9.98 1.53
C VAL A 27 -4.28 8.59 2.18
N LEU A 28 -4.47 7.54 1.39
CA LEU A 28 -4.40 6.14 1.85
C LEU A 28 -3.03 5.81 2.44
N MET A 29 -1.94 6.16 1.75
CA MET A 29 -0.58 5.91 2.22
C MET A 29 -0.29 6.66 3.52
N GLY A 30 -0.80 7.88 3.68
CA GLY A 30 -0.73 8.64 4.93
C GLY A 30 -1.37 7.90 6.11
N GLN A 31 -2.57 7.34 5.90
CA GLN A 31 -3.27 6.55 6.92
C GLN A 31 -2.53 5.25 7.26
N LEU A 32 -1.99 4.56 6.26
CA LEU A 32 -1.19 3.35 6.47
C LEU A 32 0.07 3.64 7.30
N ARG A 33 0.80 4.72 6.96
CA ARG A 33 1.97 5.16 7.74
C ARG A 33 1.60 5.55 9.17
N ALA A 34 0.47 6.21 9.37
CA ALA A 34 -0.05 6.55 10.71
C ALA A 34 -0.39 5.32 11.56
N ASN A 35 -0.66 4.17 10.93
CA ASN A 35 -0.91 2.90 11.59
C ASN A 35 0.34 1.99 11.65
N GLU A 36 1.54 2.54 11.50
CA GLU A 36 2.82 1.81 11.60
C GLU A 36 2.98 0.71 10.55
N PHE A 37 2.44 0.92 9.34
CA PHE A 37 2.84 0.15 8.17
C PHE A 37 4.04 0.80 7.49
N GLU A 38 4.94 -0.03 6.96
CA GLU A 38 5.97 0.40 6.01
C GLU A 38 5.31 0.49 4.64
N VAL A 39 5.38 1.65 3.98
CA VAL A 39 4.60 1.90 2.76
C VAL A 39 5.50 2.43 1.66
N GLU A 40 5.56 1.70 0.56
CA GLU A 40 6.20 2.12 -0.68
C GLU A 40 5.15 2.34 -1.77
N HIS A 41 5.43 3.26 -2.68
CA HIS A 41 4.60 3.55 -3.84
C HIS A 41 5.31 3.03 -5.08
N GLU A 42 4.61 2.22 -5.88
CA GLU A 42 5.10 1.63 -7.12
C GLU A 42 6.48 0.94 -6.98
N SER A 43 6.69 0.26 -5.85
CA SER A 43 7.95 -0.45 -5.59
C SER A 43 8.17 -1.54 -6.63
N LYS A 44 9.42 -1.62 -7.11
CA LYS A 44 9.90 -2.68 -8.00
C LYS A 44 10.45 -3.89 -7.24
N ALA A 45 10.59 -3.77 -5.91
CA ALA A 45 11.02 -4.87 -5.07
C ALA A 45 9.85 -5.80 -4.78
N ASP A 46 10.10 -7.11 -4.80
CA ASP A 46 9.11 -8.16 -4.48
C ASP A 46 9.23 -8.59 -3.00
N ASP A 47 9.33 -7.61 -2.12
CA ASP A 47 9.51 -7.81 -0.67
C ASP A 47 8.30 -7.32 0.15
N ALA A 48 7.30 -6.73 -0.50
CA ALA A 48 6.06 -6.31 0.13
C ALA A 48 5.17 -7.53 0.44
N GLY A 49 4.75 -7.66 1.70
CA GLY A 49 3.82 -8.72 2.11
C GLY A 49 2.38 -8.48 1.65
N ILE A 50 2.06 -7.24 1.26
CA ILE A 50 0.74 -6.76 0.86
C ILE A 50 0.90 -5.81 -0.33
N VAL A 51 0.06 -5.95 -1.35
CA VAL A 51 0.00 -5.04 -2.51
C VAL A 51 -1.42 -4.48 -2.64
N ILE A 52 -1.55 -3.16 -2.75
CA ILE A 52 -2.83 -2.46 -2.99
C ILE A 52 -2.78 -1.86 -4.38
N VAL A 53 -3.72 -2.23 -5.25
CA VAL A 53 -3.84 -1.65 -6.61
C VAL A 53 -5.04 -0.71 -6.64
N ASN A 54 -4.79 0.60 -6.73
CA ASN A 54 -5.82 1.62 -6.84
C ASN A 54 -6.02 2.02 -8.30
N THR A 55 -7.06 1.46 -8.94
CA THR A 55 -7.35 1.66 -10.37
C THR A 55 -8.69 2.37 -10.58
N CYS A 56 -8.88 3.01 -11.73
CA CYS A 56 -10.19 3.48 -12.17
C CYS A 56 -10.91 2.36 -12.95
N GLY A 57 -12.25 2.32 -12.87
CA GLY A 57 -13.07 1.29 -13.51
C GLY A 57 -14.07 1.81 -14.56
N PHE A 58 -13.77 2.93 -15.23
CA PHE A 58 -14.63 3.46 -16.30
C PHE A 58 -14.73 2.50 -17.48
#